data_AF-A0A9D3W5S9-F1
#
_entry.id   AF-A0A9D3W5S9-F1
#
_cell.length_a   1.000
_cell.length_b   1.000
_cell.length_c   1.000
_cell.angle_alpha   90.00
_cell.angle_beta   90.00
_cell.angle_gamma   90.00
#
_symmetry.space_group_name_H-M   'P 1'
#
loop_
_entity.id
_entity.type
_entity.pdbx_description
1 polymer ?
#
loop_
_entity_poly.entity_id
_entity_poly.type
_entity_poly.pdbx_seq_one_letter_code
_entity_poly.pdbx_strand_id
1 'polypeptide(L)'
;MEVEYHCCETGFFIRITIVAGLVLFAGLMSGLTMGLMSLSLVDLEVLTESGTPTNSRHAEKILPVVRRQHLLLCTLLICNAAAMEALPIFLDSLVSAWDAILISVTLILMFSEIAPQAVCTRYGLAIGAKVAPFVRVLIWICFPVAYPISKLLDHLLGEGHEALFRRAELKTLVNLHGNEAGKGGELTRDETTIIAGALELSNKTAMDAMTPISETFAININAKLNRQEEMW
;
A
#
# COMPACT_ATOMS: atom_id res chain seq x y z
N MET A 1 -12.03 36.71 -31.32
CA MET A 1 -13.14 35.77 -31.52
C MET A 1 -14.03 35.93 -30.32
N GLU A 2 -15.17 36.60 -30.49
CA GLU A 2 -16.17 36.75 -29.44
C GLU A 2 -16.78 35.37 -29.22
N VAL A 3 -16.55 34.79 -28.05
CA VAL A 3 -17.20 33.55 -27.62
C VAL A 3 -18.63 33.92 -27.28
N GLU A 4 -19.55 33.68 -28.21
CA GLU A 4 -20.97 33.95 -28.01
C GLU A 4 -21.50 32.91 -27.01
N TYR A 5 -21.66 33.33 -25.76
CA TYR A 5 -22.12 32.48 -24.66
C TYR A 5 -23.61 32.16 -24.84
N HIS A 6 -23.94 31.12 -25.59
CA HIS A 6 -25.27 30.52 -25.59
C HIS A 6 -25.51 29.74 -24.28
N CYS A 7 -25.59 30.47 -23.17
CA CYS A 7 -26.18 29.96 -21.94
C CYS A 7 -27.65 29.64 -22.20
N CYS A 8 -28.08 28.42 -21.86
CA CYS A 8 -29.45 27.87 -21.94
C CYS A 8 -29.79 26.93 -23.11
N GLU A 9 -28.83 26.37 -23.84
CA GLU A 9 -29.12 25.25 -24.74
C GLU A 9 -28.84 23.89 -24.06
N THR A 10 -29.52 22.81 -24.47
CA THR A 10 -29.34 21.46 -23.91
C THR A 10 -27.87 21.01 -23.93
N GLY A 11 -27.09 21.47 -24.92
CA GLY A 11 -25.65 21.22 -25.02
C GLY A 11 -24.82 21.76 -23.84
N PHE A 12 -25.23 22.87 -23.23
CA PHE A 12 -24.54 23.45 -22.07
C PHE A 12 -24.67 22.55 -20.84
N PHE A 13 -25.89 22.08 -20.55
CA PHE A 13 -26.14 21.14 -19.45
C PHE A 13 -25.43 19.80 -19.63
N ILE A 14 -25.35 19.30 -20.87
CA ILE A 14 -24.59 18.08 -21.18
C ILE A 14 -23.11 18.28 -20.85
N ARG A 15 -22.50 19.39 -21.27
CA ARG A 15 -21.08 19.68 -21.00
C ARG A 15 -20.81 19.87 -19.50
N ILE A 16 -21.66 20.57 -18.76
CA ILE A 16 -21.56 20.66 -17.29
C ILE A 16 -21.63 19.29 -16.65
N THR A 17 -22.54 18.43 -17.10
CA THR A 17 -22.66 17.06 -16.57
C THR A 17 -21.39 16.24 -16.85
N ILE A 18 -20.80 16.39 -18.03
CA ILE A 18 -19.53 15.75 -18.39
C ILE A 18 -18.40 16.25 -17.49
N VAL A 19 -18.29 17.57 -17.30
CA VAL A 19 -17.29 18.20 -16.41
C VAL A 19 -17.44 17.69 -14.98
N ALA A 20 -18.65 17.67 -14.43
CA ALA A 20 -18.91 17.12 -13.10
C ALA A 20 -18.53 15.63 -13.01
N GLY A 21 -18.86 14.84 -14.03
CA GLY A 21 -18.47 13.44 -14.13
C GLY A 21 -16.96 13.24 -14.17
N LEU A 22 -16.23 14.07 -14.93
CA LEU A 22 -14.77 14.05 -15.02
C LEU A 22 -14.10 14.37 -13.69
N VAL A 23 -14.59 15.39 -12.97
CA VAL A 23 -14.07 15.74 -11.63
C VAL A 23 -14.26 14.58 -10.66
N LEU A 24 -15.45 13.97 -10.63
CA LEU A 24 -15.72 12.82 -9.75
C LEU A 24 -14.87 11.60 -10.11
N PHE A 25 -14.68 11.35 -11.41
CA PHE A 25 -13.87 10.24 -11.88
C PHE A 25 -12.38 10.45 -11.59
N ALA A 26 -11.84 11.64 -11.86
CA ALA A 26 -10.46 12.01 -11.49
C ALA A 26 -10.26 11.88 -9.97
N GLY A 27 -11.22 12.39 -9.19
CA GLY A 27 -11.26 12.24 -7.74
C GLY A 27 -11.20 10.80 -7.26
N LEU A 28 -12.04 9.95 -7.84
CA LEU A 28 -12.03 8.53 -7.54
C LEU A 28 -10.68 7.89 -7.90
N MET A 29 -10.09 8.20 -9.06
CA MET A 29 -8.81 7.63 -9.48
C MET A 29 -7.65 8.06 -8.57
N SER A 30 -7.55 9.35 -8.26
CA SER A 30 -6.53 9.90 -7.37
C SER A 30 -6.66 9.34 -5.95
N GLY A 31 -7.88 9.32 -5.41
CA GLY A 31 -8.18 8.75 -4.10
C GLY A 31 -7.87 7.25 -4.02
N LEU A 32 -8.28 6.46 -5.02
CA LEU A 32 -7.96 5.04 -5.08
C LEU A 32 -6.46 4.77 -5.24
N THR A 33 -5.74 5.62 -5.97
CA THR A 33 -4.28 5.49 -6.11
C THR A 33 -3.62 5.57 -4.73
N MET A 34 -3.92 6.62 -3.97
CA MET A 34 -3.37 6.76 -2.62
C MET A 34 -3.89 5.67 -1.67
N GLY A 35 -5.20 5.40 -1.70
CA GLY A 35 -5.83 4.45 -0.78
C GLY A 35 -5.45 2.99 -1.02
N LEU A 36 -5.27 2.56 -2.26
CA LEU A 36 -4.85 1.20 -2.59
C LEU A 36 -3.34 1.01 -2.46
N MET A 37 -2.53 2.03 -2.78
CA MET A 37 -1.08 1.97 -2.58
C MET A 37 -0.68 2.08 -1.11
N SER A 38 -1.51 2.70 -0.25
CA SER A 38 -1.29 2.71 1.20
C SER A 38 -1.57 1.36 1.88
N LEU A 39 -2.23 0.42 1.19
CA LEU A 39 -2.52 -0.90 1.73
C LEU A 39 -1.33 -1.83 1.54
N SER A 40 -0.79 -2.35 2.65
CA SER A 40 0.27 -3.35 2.61
C SER A 40 -0.29 -4.72 2.22
N LEU A 41 0.39 -5.44 1.30
CA LEU A 41 -0.05 -6.78 0.86
C LEU A 41 -0.19 -7.75 2.04
N VAL A 42 0.70 -7.59 3.01
CA VAL A 42 0.81 -8.44 4.19
C VAL A 42 -0.33 -8.17 5.14
N ASP A 43 -0.67 -6.90 5.37
CA ASP A 43 -1.81 -6.54 6.20
C ASP A 43 -3.10 -7.10 5.60
N LEU A 44 -3.23 -7.10 4.27
CA LEU A 44 -4.34 -7.75 3.58
C LEU A 44 -4.35 -9.26 3.77
N GLU A 45 -3.21 -9.92 3.68
CA GLU A 45 -3.09 -11.38 3.85
C GLU A 45 -3.39 -11.81 5.29
N VAL A 46 -2.96 -11.02 6.28
CA VAL A 46 -3.36 -11.22 7.68
C VAL A 46 -4.86 -10.97 7.87
N LEU A 47 -5.43 -9.95 7.22
CA LEU A 47 -6.86 -9.66 7.27
C LEU A 47 -7.71 -10.74 6.58
N THR A 48 -7.20 -11.44 5.56
CA THR A 48 -7.91 -12.57 4.95
C THR A 48 -7.98 -13.76 5.89
N GLU A 49 -6.90 -14.05 6.62
CA GLU A 49 -6.80 -15.21 7.51
C GLU A 49 -7.42 -14.98 8.90
N SER A 50 -7.19 -13.80 9.49
CA SER A 50 -7.51 -13.49 10.90
C SER A 50 -8.50 -12.33 11.07
N GLY A 51 -8.98 -11.73 9.97
CA GLY A 51 -9.91 -10.61 10.03
C GLY A 51 -11.36 -11.00 10.35
N THR A 52 -12.19 -10.02 10.67
CA THR A 52 -13.64 -10.21 10.76
C THR A 52 -14.20 -10.74 9.42
N PRO A 53 -15.30 -11.53 9.41
CA PRO A 53 -15.80 -12.16 8.19
C PRO A 53 -16.14 -11.16 7.06
N THR A 54 -16.49 -9.92 7.42
CA THR A 54 -16.70 -8.83 6.45
C THR A 54 -15.40 -8.28 5.88
N ASN A 55 -14.36 -8.12 6.71
CA ASN A 55 -13.07 -7.57 6.30
C ASN A 55 -12.25 -8.59 5.51
N SER A 56 -12.30 -9.87 5.89
CA SER A 56 -11.65 -10.96 5.15
C SER A 56 -12.17 -11.05 3.72
N ARG A 57 -13.51 -11.03 3.52
CA ARG A 57 -14.12 -11.03 2.18
C ARG A 57 -13.78 -9.79 1.34
N HIS A 58 -13.56 -8.65 1.99
CA HIS A 58 -13.12 -7.42 1.33
C HIS A 58 -11.64 -7.50 0.91
N ALA A 59 -10.78 -8.00 1.80
CA ALA A 59 -9.36 -8.19 1.54
C ALA A 59 -9.13 -9.21 0.40
N GLU A 60 -9.84 -10.34 0.38
CA GLU A 60 -9.75 -11.35 -0.69
C GLU A 60 -10.01 -10.76 -2.10
N LYS A 61 -10.96 -9.82 -2.21
CA LYS A 61 -11.30 -9.20 -3.49
C LYS A 61 -10.25 -8.21 -3.97
N ILE A 62 -9.59 -7.51 -3.05
CA ILE A 62 -8.61 -6.46 -3.35
C ILE A 62 -7.21 -7.05 -3.55
N LEU A 63 -6.88 -8.11 -2.80
CA LEU A 63 -5.56 -8.76 -2.82
C LEU A 63 -5.03 -9.04 -4.23
N PRO A 64 -5.77 -9.67 -5.17
CA PRO A 64 -5.26 -9.92 -6.51
C PRO A 64 -5.03 -8.66 -7.34
N VAL A 65 -5.74 -7.56 -7.03
CA VAL A 65 -5.61 -6.27 -7.71
C VAL A 65 -4.35 -5.55 -7.23
N VAL A 66 -4.13 -5.50 -5.91
CA VAL A 66 -2.95 -4.84 -5.31
C VAL A 66 -1.68 -5.67 -5.50
N ARG A 67 -1.76 -7.00 -5.68
CA ARG A 67 -0.59 -7.85 -5.97
C ARG A 67 0.19 -7.40 -7.22
N ARG A 68 -0.47 -6.76 -8.18
CA ARG A 68 0.17 -6.15 -9.36
C ARG A 68 0.29 -4.64 -9.20
N GLN A 69 1.01 -4.18 -8.16
CA GLN A 69 1.10 -2.76 -7.79
C GLN A 69 1.48 -1.85 -8.96
N HIS A 70 2.51 -2.19 -9.75
CA HIS A 70 2.92 -1.35 -10.89
C HIS A 70 1.85 -1.25 -11.98
N LEU A 71 1.18 -2.36 -12.32
CA LEU A 71 0.10 -2.36 -13.32
C LEU A 71 -1.12 -1.56 -12.83
N LEU A 72 -1.48 -1.72 -11.56
CA LEU A 72 -2.56 -0.97 -10.91
C LEU A 72 -2.24 0.53 -10.91
N LEU A 73 -1.06 0.90 -10.44
CA LEU A 73 -0.57 2.28 -10.39
C LEU A 73 -0.57 2.91 -11.78
N CYS A 74 -0.01 2.24 -12.79
CA CYS A 74 -0.01 2.76 -14.16
C CYS A 74 -1.44 2.95 -14.69
N THR A 75 -2.33 1.99 -14.44
CA THR A 75 -3.73 2.09 -14.88
C THR A 75 -4.44 3.29 -14.25
N LEU A 76 -4.35 3.43 -12.92
CA LEU A 76 -5.03 4.51 -12.20
C LEU A 76 -4.45 5.88 -12.56
N LEU A 77 -3.13 5.98 -12.74
CA LEU A 77 -2.47 7.22 -13.17
C LEU A 77 -2.86 7.62 -14.60
N ILE A 78 -2.92 6.67 -15.54
CA ILE A 78 -3.36 6.96 -16.92
C ILE A 78 -4.80 7.48 -16.92
N CYS A 79 -5.70 6.81 -16.19
CA CYS A 79 -7.10 7.25 -16.08
C CYS A 79 -7.21 8.61 -15.40
N ASN A 80 -6.43 8.86 -14.35
CA ASN A 80 -6.43 10.13 -13.64
C ASN A 80 -5.92 11.26 -14.55
N ALA A 81 -4.77 11.07 -15.20
CA ALA A 81 -4.19 12.04 -16.11
C ALA A 81 -5.12 12.35 -17.29
N ALA A 82 -5.73 11.32 -17.89
CA ALA A 82 -6.70 11.53 -18.97
C ALA A 82 -7.90 12.38 -18.53
N ALA A 83 -8.41 12.17 -17.30
CA ALA A 83 -9.53 12.95 -16.77
C ALA A 83 -9.13 14.39 -16.39
N MET A 84 -7.95 14.57 -15.80
CA MET A 84 -7.41 15.88 -15.42
C MET A 84 -7.10 16.75 -16.64
N GLU A 85 -6.63 16.16 -17.74
CA GLU A 85 -6.37 16.87 -19.01
C GLU A 85 -7.66 17.12 -19.80
N ALA A 86 -8.63 16.20 -19.78
CA ALA A 86 -9.91 16.38 -20.45
C ALA A 86 -10.73 17.53 -19.84
N LEU A 87 -10.67 17.71 -18.51
CA LEU A 87 -11.47 18.72 -17.80
C LEU A 87 -11.27 20.16 -18.31
N PRO A 88 -10.04 20.72 -18.36
CA PRO A 88 -9.83 22.08 -18.86
C PRO A 88 -10.18 22.20 -20.34
N ILE A 89 -9.97 21.16 -21.16
CA ILE A 89 -10.35 21.16 -22.59
C ILE A 89 -11.87 21.34 -22.75
N PHE A 90 -12.67 20.64 -21.93
CA PHE A 90 -14.11 20.83 -21.94
C PHE A 90 -14.52 22.18 -21.34
N LEU A 91 -13.80 22.70 -20.35
CA LEU A 91 -14.08 24.00 -19.74
C LEU A 91 -13.76 25.18 -20.68
N ASP A 92 -12.67 25.12 -21.44
CA ASP A 92 -12.26 26.13 -22.42
C ASP A 92 -13.31 26.34 -23.51
N SER A 93 -14.11 25.30 -23.79
CA SER A 93 -15.23 25.39 -24.73
C SER A 93 -16.49 26.08 -24.17
N LEU A 94 -16.53 26.37 -22.86
CA LEU A 94 -17.70 26.91 -22.14
C LEU A 94 -17.46 28.32 -21.61
N VAL A 95 -16.24 28.62 -21.17
CA VAL A 95 -15.85 29.89 -20.54
C VAL A 95 -14.61 30.47 -21.23
N SER A 96 -14.30 31.73 -20.97
CA SER A 96 -13.07 32.36 -21.45
C SER A 96 -11.84 31.55 -21.00
N ALA A 97 -10.80 31.46 -21.85
CA ALA A 97 -9.60 30.65 -21.59
C ALA A 97 -8.96 30.91 -20.21
N TRP A 98 -8.95 32.16 -19.75
CA TRP A 98 -8.44 32.53 -18.43
C TRP A 98 -9.32 31.98 -17.28
N ASP A 99 -10.64 32.06 -17.44
CA ASP A 99 -11.60 31.54 -16.46
C ASP A 99 -11.61 30.00 -16.47
N ALA A 100 -11.44 29.39 -17.65
CA ALA A 100 -11.35 27.93 -17.80
C ALA A 100 -10.20 27.36 -16.97
N ILE A 101 -9.02 27.97 -17.07
CA ILE A 101 -7.83 27.54 -16.33
C ILE A 101 -8.04 27.75 -14.82
N LEU A 102 -8.51 28.93 -14.41
CA LEU A 102 -8.66 29.25 -12.99
C LEU A 102 -9.70 28.36 -12.30
N ILE A 103 -10.85 28.12 -12.96
CA ILE A 103 -11.92 27.27 -12.44
C ILE A 103 -11.48 25.79 -12.46
N SER A 104 -10.88 25.30 -13.55
CA SER A 104 -10.46 23.89 -13.65
C SER A 104 -9.42 23.53 -12.60
N VAL A 105 -8.37 24.34 -12.42
CA VAL A 105 -7.33 24.09 -11.41
C VAL A 105 -7.93 24.06 -10.00
N THR A 106 -8.80 25.01 -9.67
CA THR A 106 -9.45 25.06 -8.35
C THR A 106 -10.32 23.82 -8.10
N LEU A 107 -11.11 23.41 -9.10
CA LEU A 107 -11.97 22.23 -9.01
C LEU A 107 -11.16 20.93 -8.88
N ILE A 108 -10.10 20.77 -9.69
CA ILE A 108 -9.24 19.59 -9.65
C ILE A 108 -8.57 19.47 -8.28
N LEU A 109 -7.93 20.54 -7.79
CA LEU A 109 -7.22 20.49 -6.52
C LEU A 109 -8.15 20.19 -5.35
N MET A 110 -9.30 20.87 -5.28
CA MET A 110 -10.21 20.72 -4.14
C MET A 110 -10.98 19.39 -4.19
N PHE A 111 -11.56 19.04 -5.34
CA PHE A 111 -12.50 17.92 -5.45
C PHE A 111 -11.90 16.66 -6.07
N SER A 112 -10.82 16.75 -6.85
CA SER A 112 -10.18 15.58 -7.48
C SER A 112 -8.92 15.12 -6.74
N GLU A 113 -8.22 16.00 -6.05
CA GLU A 113 -7.01 15.59 -5.32
C GLU A 113 -7.24 15.56 -3.81
N ILE A 114 -7.39 16.71 -3.18
CA ILE A 114 -7.27 16.84 -1.73
C ILE A 114 -8.41 16.09 -1.00
N ALA A 115 -9.67 16.35 -1.37
CA ALA A 115 -10.80 15.75 -0.67
C ALA A 115 -10.88 14.21 -0.86
N PRO A 116 -10.78 13.66 -2.09
CA PRO A 116 -10.83 12.20 -2.29
C PRO A 116 -9.66 11.46 -1.65
N GLN A 117 -8.45 12.02 -1.71
CA GLN A 117 -7.28 11.43 -1.07
C GLN A 117 -7.44 11.37 0.46
N ALA A 118 -7.93 12.44 1.08
CA ALA A 118 -8.20 12.46 2.52
C ALA A 118 -9.25 11.42 2.96
N VAL A 119 -10.27 11.17 2.13
CA VAL A 119 -11.29 10.15 2.42
C VAL A 119 -10.75 8.74 2.19
N CYS A 120 -10.03 8.51 1.09
CA CYS A 120 -9.52 7.18 0.73
C CYS A 120 -8.38 6.72 1.62
N THR A 121 -7.60 7.63 2.22
CA THR A 121 -6.59 7.26 3.24
C THR A 121 -7.25 6.72 4.51
N ARG A 122 -8.42 7.22 4.90
CA ARG A 122 -9.14 6.76 6.10
C ARG A 122 -10.01 5.53 5.87
N TYR A 123 -10.61 5.40 4.68
CA TYR A 123 -11.56 4.33 4.36
C TYR A 123 -11.11 3.44 3.18
N GLY A 124 -9.80 3.37 2.94
CA GLY A 124 -9.20 2.73 1.75
C GLY A 124 -9.61 1.27 1.55
N LEU A 125 -9.63 0.47 2.63
CA LEU A 125 -10.05 -0.94 2.55
C LEU A 125 -11.52 -1.09 2.15
N ALA A 126 -12.42 -0.32 2.76
CA ALA A 126 -13.86 -0.41 2.50
C ALA A 126 -14.25 0.12 1.11
N ILE A 127 -13.67 1.26 0.73
CA ILE A 127 -13.89 1.87 -0.59
C ILE A 127 -13.24 1.00 -1.66
N GLY A 128 -11.99 0.59 -1.45
CA GLY A 128 -11.26 -0.31 -2.34
C GLY A 128 -12.02 -1.61 -2.58
N ALA A 129 -12.64 -2.21 -1.57
CA ALA A 129 -13.38 -3.47 -1.73
C ALA A 129 -14.65 -3.31 -2.58
N LYS A 130 -15.37 -2.20 -2.37
CA LYS A 130 -16.58 -1.89 -3.15
C LYS A 130 -16.27 -1.57 -4.60
N VAL A 131 -15.16 -0.86 -4.83
CA VAL A 131 -14.75 -0.38 -6.15
C VAL A 131 -13.78 -1.36 -6.84
N ALA A 132 -13.32 -2.42 -6.17
CA ALA A 132 -12.48 -3.48 -6.74
C ALA A 132 -12.96 -4.05 -8.08
N PRO A 133 -14.25 -4.42 -8.27
CA PRO A 133 -14.71 -4.89 -9.57
C PRO A 133 -14.60 -3.82 -10.66
N PHE A 134 -14.84 -2.56 -10.32
CA PHE A 134 -14.70 -1.43 -11.24
C PHE A 134 -13.23 -1.19 -11.63
N VAL A 135 -12.31 -1.21 -10.66
CA VAL A 135 -10.86 -1.11 -10.93
C VAL A 135 -10.39 -2.25 -11.83
N ARG A 136 -10.90 -3.47 -11.63
CA ARG A 136 -10.56 -4.62 -12.47
C ARG A 136 -11.00 -4.44 -13.93
N VAL A 137 -12.18 -3.85 -14.15
CA VAL A 137 -12.64 -3.48 -15.50
C VAL A 137 -11.73 -2.41 -16.10
N LEU A 138 -11.35 -1.38 -15.32
CA LEU A 138 -10.41 -0.35 -15.76
C LEU A 138 -9.06 -0.92 -16.18
N ILE A 139 -8.49 -1.83 -15.38
CA ILE A 139 -7.23 -2.51 -15.71
C ILE A 139 -7.38 -3.28 -17.00
N TRP A 140 -8.50 -3.95 -17.24
CA TRP A 140 -8.72 -4.69 -18.48
C TRP A 140 -8.80 -3.77 -19.71
N ILE A 141 -9.48 -2.62 -19.58
CA ILE A 141 -9.58 -1.61 -20.65
C ILE A 141 -8.23 -0.94 -20.94
N CYS A 142 -7.50 -0.55 -19.90
CA CYS A 142 -6.21 0.12 -20.01
C CYS A 142 -5.05 -0.85 -20.21
N PHE A 143 -5.27 -2.17 -20.09
CA PHE A 143 -4.27 -3.22 -20.25
C PHE A 143 -3.34 -3.04 -21.47
N PRO A 144 -3.83 -2.76 -22.71
CA PRO A 144 -2.95 -2.63 -23.87
C PRO A 144 -1.90 -1.53 -23.74
N VAL A 145 -2.19 -0.46 -22.99
CA VAL A 145 -1.29 0.69 -22.81
C VAL A 145 -0.56 0.60 -21.47
N ALA A 146 -1.25 0.20 -20.41
CA ALA A 146 -0.68 0.11 -19.07
C ALA A 146 0.34 -1.02 -18.93
N TYR A 147 0.16 -2.16 -19.62
CA TYR A 147 1.08 -3.30 -19.55
C TYR A 147 2.51 -3.00 -20.04
N PRO A 148 2.74 -2.40 -21.23
CA PRO A 148 4.11 -2.08 -21.65
C PRO A 148 4.76 -1.02 -20.73
N ILE A 149 3.98 -0.05 -20.25
CA ILE A 149 4.48 0.98 -19.32
C ILE A 149 4.85 0.35 -17.98
N SER A 150 3.99 -0.52 -17.42
CA SER A 150 4.28 -1.20 -16.17
C SER A 150 5.50 -2.11 -16.29
N LYS A 151 5.62 -2.85 -17.40
CA LYS A 151 6.78 -3.72 -17.65
C LYS A 151 8.10 -2.94 -17.83
N LEU A 152 8.03 -1.76 -18.46
CA LEU A 152 9.16 -0.86 -18.54
C LEU A 152 9.56 -0.35 -17.15
N LEU A 153 8.58 -0.01 -16.31
CA LEU A 153 8.81 0.41 -14.94
C LEU A 153 9.41 -0.71 -14.10
N ASP A 154 8.91 -1.94 -14.23
CA ASP A 154 9.45 -3.15 -13.57
C ASP A 154 10.91 -3.39 -14.00
N HIS A 155 11.24 -3.17 -15.28
CA HIS A 155 12.60 -3.35 -15.79
C HIS A 155 13.57 -2.26 -15.31
N LEU A 156 13.10 -1.01 -15.18
CA LEU A 156 13.91 0.13 -14.74
C LEU A 156 14.12 0.18 -13.23
N LEU A 157 13.10 -0.19 -12.45
CA LEU A 157 13.15 -0.19 -10.98
C LEU A 157 13.66 -1.52 -10.41
N GLY A 158 13.74 -2.57 -11.24
CA GLY A 158 14.17 -3.91 -10.87
C GLY A 158 13.01 -4.77 -10.36
N GLU A 159 13.08 -6.09 -10.60
CA GLU A 159 12.10 -7.06 -10.12
C GLU A 159 12.14 -7.13 -8.59
N GLY A 160 11.29 -6.35 -7.93
CA GLY A 160 11.24 -6.32 -6.48
C GLY A 160 9.84 -6.01 -6.01
N HIS A 161 9.00 -7.03 -5.91
CA HIS A 161 7.95 -7.13 -4.87
C HIS A 161 7.40 -8.57 -4.81
N GLU A 162 8.28 -9.57 -4.75
CA GLU A 162 7.92 -10.75 -3.97
C GLU A 162 8.05 -10.32 -2.50
N ALA A 163 6.93 -10.12 -1.83
CA ALA A 163 6.85 -9.73 -0.42
C ALA A 163 7.30 -10.87 0.51
N LEU A 164 8.49 -11.41 0.27
CA LEU A 164 9.18 -12.25 1.24
C LEU A 164 9.88 -11.31 2.21
N PHE A 165 9.22 -11.02 3.34
CA PHE A 165 9.86 -10.23 4.38
C PHE A 165 11.19 -10.83 4.76
N ARG A 166 12.20 -9.98 4.83
CA ARG A 166 13.47 -10.41 5.40
C ARG A 166 13.29 -10.59 6.91
N ARG A 167 14.01 -11.53 7.52
CA ARG A 167 13.95 -11.79 8.97
C ARG A 167 14.13 -10.54 9.84
N ALA A 168 14.93 -9.57 9.37
CA ALA A 168 15.13 -8.28 10.03
C ALA A 168 13.85 -7.40 10.04
N GLU A 169 13.05 -7.45 8.97
CA GLU A 169 11.78 -6.73 8.87
C GLU A 169 10.72 -7.39 9.75
N LEU A 170 10.66 -8.72 9.77
CA LEU A 170 9.82 -9.49 10.72
C LEU A 170 10.15 -9.14 12.17
N LYS A 171 11.44 -9.07 12.54
CA LYS A 171 11.88 -8.64 13.88
C LYS A 171 11.40 -7.22 14.20
N THR A 172 11.45 -6.32 13.21
CA THR A 172 11.03 -4.92 13.38
C THR A 172 9.52 -4.83 13.57
N LEU A 173 8.75 -5.61 12.80
CA LEU A 173 7.31 -5.69 12.93
C LEU A 173 6.87 -6.22 14.31
N VAL A 174 7.54 -7.26 14.81
CA VAL A 174 7.30 -7.85 16.13
C VAL A 174 7.63 -6.85 17.24
N ASN A 175 8.75 -6.12 17.11
CA ASN A 175 9.12 -5.09 18.08
C ASN A 175 8.14 -3.90 18.08
N LEU A 176 7.62 -3.51 16.91
CA LEU A 176 6.60 -2.46 16.80
C LEU A 176 5.27 -2.85 17.45
N HIS A 177 4.90 -4.13 17.38
CA HIS A 177 3.72 -4.69 18.05
C HIS A 177 4.01 -5.14 19.50
N GLY A 178 5.23 -4.93 19.99
CA GLY A 178 5.55 -5.10 21.40
C GLY A 178 4.98 -3.97 22.24
N ASN A 179 4.46 -4.32 23.41
CA ASN A 179 3.96 -3.35 24.39
C ASN A 179 5.03 -2.30 24.79
N GLU A 180 6.32 -2.64 24.67
CA GLU A 180 7.44 -1.70 24.92
C GLU A 180 7.52 -0.53 23.92
N ALA A 181 6.99 -0.65 22.70
CA ALA A 181 7.09 0.41 21.69
C ALA A 181 6.04 1.53 21.86
N GLY A 182 5.10 1.40 22.79
CA GLY A 182 4.07 2.41 23.07
C GLY A 182 3.11 2.72 21.91
N LYS A 183 3.11 1.88 20.86
CA LYS A 183 2.36 2.05 19.61
C LYS A 183 1.05 1.23 19.56
N GLY A 184 0.63 0.67 20.70
CA GLY A 184 -0.66 -0.03 20.84
C GLY A 184 -0.65 -1.52 20.49
N GLY A 185 0.52 -2.18 20.58
CA GLY A 185 0.62 -3.62 20.37
C GLY A 185 0.16 -4.44 21.57
N GLU A 186 -0.45 -5.60 21.31
CA GLU A 186 -1.00 -6.51 22.34
C GLU A 186 0.04 -7.50 22.90
N LEU A 187 1.23 -7.58 22.32
CA LEU A 187 2.25 -8.57 22.72
C LEU A 187 2.99 -8.11 23.97
N THR A 188 3.03 -8.98 24.97
CA THR A 188 3.83 -8.77 26.19
C THR A 188 5.34 -8.82 25.87
N ARG A 189 6.14 -8.24 26.76
CA ARG A 189 7.60 -8.19 26.60
C ARG A 189 8.24 -9.58 26.50
N ASP A 190 7.68 -10.55 27.21
CA ASP A 190 8.20 -11.91 27.19
C ASP A 190 7.89 -12.58 25.84
N GLU A 191 6.69 -12.36 25.29
CA GLU A 191 6.31 -12.86 23.96
C GLU A 191 7.18 -12.25 22.85
N THR A 192 7.43 -10.94 22.88
CA THR A 192 8.32 -10.30 21.90
C THR A 192 9.75 -10.80 22.00
N THR A 193 10.26 -11.00 23.22
CA THR A 193 11.61 -11.53 23.45
C THR A 193 11.74 -12.96 22.96
N ILE A 194 10.74 -13.81 23.18
CA ILE A 194 10.71 -15.20 22.69
C ILE A 194 10.68 -15.24 21.16
N ILE A 195 9.79 -14.45 20.51
CA ILE A 195 9.67 -14.42 19.05
C ILE A 195 10.96 -13.87 18.43
N ALA A 196 11.53 -12.79 18.98
CA ALA A 196 12.80 -12.25 18.52
C ALA A 196 13.94 -13.26 18.68
N GLY A 197 14.00 -13.95 19.82
CA GLY A 197 14.97 -15.01 20.07
C GLY A 197 14.85 -16.19 19.10
N ALA A 198 13.62 -16.61 18.77
CA ALA A 198 13.37 -17.68 17.79
C ALA A 198 13.78 -17.28 16.36
N LEU A 199 13.51 -16.04 15.95
CA LEU A 199 13.95 -15.49 14.67
C LEU A 199 15.48 -15.42 14.58
N GLU A 200 16.17 -15.09 15.67
CA GLU A 200 17.63 -15.03 15.75
C GLU A 200 18.29 -16.41 15.82
N LEU A 201 17.65 -17.38 16.49
CA LEU A 201 18.16 -18.73 16.64
C LEU A 201 18.43 -19.40 15.29
N SER A 202 17.60 -19.08 14.29
CA SER A 202 17.75 -19.60 12.92
C SER A 202 19.01 -19.10 12.20
N ASN A 203 19.71 -18.10 12.73
CA ASN A 203 21.00 -17.59 12.23
C ASN A 203 22.16 -17.85 13.20
N LYS A 204 21.88 -18.34 14.41
CA LYS A 204 22.94 -18.68 15.36
C LYS A 204 23.61 -19.99 14.97
N THR A 205 24.93 -19.98 15.00
CA THR A 205 25.75 -21.19 14.89
C THR A 205 26.05 -21.72 16.29
N ALA A 206 26.49 -22.99 16.38
CA ALA A 206 26.94 -23.57 17.65
C ALA A 206 28.06 -22.74 18.31
N MET A 207 28.87 -22.04 17.50
CA MET A 207 29.92 -21.14 17.97
C MET A 207 29.36 -19.93 18.73
N ASP A 208 28.18 -19.43 18.34
CA ASP A 208 27.54 -18.25 18.93
C ASP A 208 26.78 -18.56 20.24
N ALA A 209 26.74 -19.84 20.63
CA ALA A 209 26.02 -20.32 21.80
C ALA A 209 26.87 -21.19 22.74
N MET A 210 27.99 -21.75 22.29
CA MET A 210 28.85 -22.57 23.13
C MET A 210 29.65 -21.74 24.14
N THR A 211 29.92 -22.34 25.29
CA THR A 211 30.88 -21.80 26.26
C THR A 211 32.30 -21.89 25.65
N PRO A 212 33.09 -20.80 25.64
CA PRO A 212 34.47 -20.85 25.18
C PRO A 212 35.28 -21.92 25.92
N ILE A 213 36.19 -22.60 25.22
CA ILE A 213 36.97 -23.71 25.82
C ILE A 213 37.86 -23.26 26.99
N SER A 214 38.23 -21.97 27.04
CA SER A 214 38.94 -21.36 28.16
C SER A 214 38.12 -21.28 29.43
N GLU A 215 36.78 -21.28 29.30
CA GLU A 215 35.81 -21.19 30.40
C GLU A 215 35.12 -22.54 30.68
N THR A 216 35.43 -23.57 29.89
CA THR A 216 34.91 -24.91 30.16
C THR A 216 35.66 -25.59 31.29
N PHE A 217 34.89 -26.12 32.24
CA PHE A 217 35.39 -27.03 33.25
C PHE A 217 35.70 -28.40 32.61
N ALA A 218 36.97 -28.79 32.64
CA ALA A 218 37.43 -30.07 32.12
C ALA A 218 38.20 -30.82 33.22
N ILE A 219 37.78 -32.06 33.50
CA ILE A 219 38.45 -32.94 34.46
C ILE A 219 39.46 -33.81 33.71
N ASN A 220 40.67 -33.94 34.28
CA ASN A 220 41.68 -34.84 33.72
C ASN A 220 41.24 -36.30 33.90
N ILE A 221 41.37 -37.13 32.87
CA ILE A 221 41.01 -38.57 32.93
C ILE A 221 41.77 -39.33 34.04
N ASN A 222 42.92 -38.82 34.48
CA ASN A 222 43.72 -39.41 35.55
C ASN A 222 43.47 -38.79 36.94
N ALA A 223 42.49 -37.88 37.06
CA ALA A 223 42.15 -37.27 38.35
C ALA A 223 41.55 -38.30 39.31
N LYS A 224 41.97 -38.26 40.58
CA LYS A 224 41.43 -39.12 41.64
C LYS A 224 40.32 -38.36 42.36
N LEU A 225 39.09 -38.88 42.21
CA LEU A 225 37.88 -38.33 42.81
C LEU A 225 38.06 -38.14 44.32
N ASN A 226 38.12 -36.88 44.75
CA ASN A 226 38.22 -36.49 46.16
C ASN A 226 37.14 -35.45 46.49
N ARG A 227 36.76 -35.32 47.77
CA ARG A 227 35.65 -34.46 48.22
C ARG A 227 35.77 -32.96 47.89
N GLN A 228 36.95 -32.47 47.49
CA GLN A 228 37.12 -31.08 47.05
C GLN A 228 36.67 -30.86 45.60
N GLU A 229 36.53 -31.93 44.80
CA GLU A 229 36.04 -31.88 43.42
C GLU A 229 34.49 -31.94 43.33
N GLU A 230 33.78 -32.16 44.44
CA GLU A 230 32.31 -32.24 44.49
C GLU A 230 31.59 -30.88 44.71
N MET A 231 32.33 -29.78 44.94
CA MET A 231 31.75 -28.50 45.40
C MET A 231 31.43 -27.46 44.30
N TRP A 232 31.19 -27.88 43.06
CA TRP A 232 30.79 -26.96 41.97
C TRP A 232 29.64 -27.53 41.15
#